data_AF-A0A9D8EM94-F1
#
_entry.id   AF-A0A9D8EM94-F1
#
_cell.length_a   1.000
_cell.length_b   1.000
_cell.length_c   1.000
_cell.angle_alpha   90.00
_cell.angle_beta   90.00
_cell.angle_gamma   90.00
#
_symmetry.space_group_name_H-M   'P 1'
#
loop_
_entity.id
_entity.type
_entity.pdbx_description
1 polymer ?
#
loop_
_entity_poly.entity_id
_entity_poly.type
_entity_poly.pdbx_seq_one_letter_code
_entity_poly.pdbx_strand_id
1 'polypeptide(L)' 'MLHKVSRDLINNFIENFVDYLRFERLLSPNTIQSYRRDLNKFKDYLKDKKISLIWKISLMKI' A
#
# COMPACT_ATOMS: atom_id res chain seq x y z
N MET A 1 -7.04 -10.85 22.48
CA MET A 1 -5.80 -10.72 21.68
C MET A 1 -6.11 -10.97 20.20
N LEU A 2 -7.03 -10.21 19.58
CA LEU A 2 -7.38 -10.33 18.14
C LEU A 2 -7.65 -8.98 17.46
N HIS A 3 -7.33 -7.85 18.12
CA HIS A 3 -7.67 -6.50 17.64
C HIS A 3 -6.52 -5.72 16.99
N LYS A 4 -5.39 -6.37 16.66
CA LYS A 4 -4.20 -5.69 16.12
C LYS A 4 -3.83 -6.06 14.68
N VAL A 5 -4.40 -7.14 14.12
CA VAL A 5 -4.03 -7.65 12.79
C VAL A 5 -4.69 -6.87 11.64
N SER A 6 -5.79 -6.14 11.89
CA SER A 6 -6.62 -5.57 10.81
C SER A 6 -6.42 -4.07 10.52
N ARG A 7 -5.44 -3.39 11.13
CA ARG A 7 -5.49 -1.91 11.23
C ARG A 7 -4.80 -1.11 10.11
N ASP A 8 -4.02 -1.71 9.21
CA ASP A 8 -3.28 -0.94 8.21
C ASP A 8 -3.19 -1.60 6.83
N LEU A 9 -4.33 -1.98 6.26
CA LEU A 9 -4.44 -2.58 4.91
C LEU A 9 -3.70 -1.76 3.83
N ILE A 10 -3.80 -0.43 3.87
CA ILE A 10 -3.13 0.44 2.90
C ILE A 10 -1.61 0.37 3.06
N ASN A 11 -1.08 0.33 4.29
CA ASN A 11 0.37 0.20 4.47
C ASN A 11 0.85 -1.16 3.95
N ASN A 12 0.08 -2.24 4.15
CA ASN A 12 0.44 -3.55 3.57
C ASN A 12 0.49 -3.50 2.04
N PHE A 13 -0.46 -2.83 1.37
CA PHE A 13 -0.40 -2.65 -0.09
C PHE A 13 0.82 -1.84 -0.53
N ILE A 14 1.16 -0.77 0.20
CA ILE A 14 2.35 0.04 -0.09
C ILE A 14 3.62 -0.80 0.06
N GLU A 15 3.75 -1.57 1.14
CA GLU A 15 4.93 -2.42 1.37
C GLU A 15 5.05 -3.50 0.28
N ASN A 16 3.96 -4.22 -0.03
CA ASN A 16 3.96 -5.23 -1.09
C ASN A 16 4.36 -4.64 -2.45
N PHE A 17 3.87 -3.44 -2.78
CA PHE A 17 4.26 -2.78 -4.03
C PHE A 17 5.71 -2.29 -4.01
N VAL A 18 6.21 -1.82 -2.87
CA VAL A 18 7.61 -1.43 -2.72
C VAL A 18 8.54 -2.65 -2.86
N ASP A 19 8.16 -3.79 -2.30
CA ASP A 19 8.90 -5.04 -2.48
C ASP A 19 8.91 -5.47 -3.95
N TYR A 20 7.77 -5.36 -4.64
CA TYR A 20 7.69 -5.56 -6.09
C TYR A 20 8.68 -4.68 -6.89
N LEU A 21 8.78 -3.40 -6.52
CA LEU A 21 9.73 -2.49 -7.14
C LEU A 21 11.20 -2.86 -6.83
N ARG A 22 11.45 -3.47 -5.67
CA ARG A 22 12.79 -3.85 -5.20
C ARG A 22 13.28 -5.14 -5.83
N PHE A 23 12.49 -6.21 -5.81
CA PHE A 23 12.98 -7.54 -6.14
C PHE A 23 12.69 -7.91 -7.60
N GLU A 24 11.53 -7.54 -8.13
CA GLU A 24 11.09 -7.90 -9.48
C GLU A 24 11.51 -6.84 -10.51
N ARG A 25 11.49 -5.57 -10.12
CA ARG A 25 11.89 -4.45 -11.00
C ARG A 25 13.31 -3.96 -10.77
N LEU A 26 13.98 -4.41 -9.69
CA LEU A 26 15.36 -4.05 -9.35
C LEU A 26 15.64 -2.54 -9.41
N LEU A 27 14.66 -1.71 -9.01
CA LEU A 27 14.83 -0.27 -9.07
C LEU A 27 15.84 0.21 -8.04
N SER A 28 16.49 1.34 -8.33
CA SER A 28 17.46 1.92 -7.40
C SER A 28 16.79 2.28 -6.05
N PRO A 29 17.54 2.26 -4.93
CA PRO A 29 17.02 2.66 -3.63
C PRO A 29 16.39 4.06 -3.61
N ASN A 30 16.96 5.00 -4.39
CA ASN A 30 16.47 6.37 -4.50
C ASN A 30 15.12 6.43 -5.23
N THR A 31 14.98 5.65 -6.31
CA THR A 31 13.72 5.52 -7.05
C THR A 31 12.65 4.91 -6.14
N ILE A 32 12.95 3.82 -5.44
CA ILE A 32 12.04 3.17 -4.48
C ILE A 32 11.60 4.15 -3.38
N GLN A 33 12.54 4.92 -2.81
CA GLN A 33 12.19 5.94 -1.82
C GLN A 33 11.26 7.01 -2.39
N SER A 34 11.46 7.44 -3.65
CA SER A 34 10.57 8.40 -4.29
C SER A 34 9.15 7.85 -4.41
N TYR A 35 9.00 6.63 -4.93
CA TYR A 35 7.70 5.95 -5.00
C TYR A 35 7.06 5.82 -3.61
N ARG A 36 7.81 5.40 -2.59
CA ARG A 36 7.30 5.30 -1.21
C ARG A 36 6.81 6.64 -0.68
N ARG A 37 7.50 7.74 -0.94
CA ARG A 37 7.04 9.09 -0.53
C ARG A 37 5.72 9.45 -1.22
N ASP A 38 5.62 9.22 -2.52
CA ASP A 38 4.43 9.58 -3.29
C ASP A 38 3.22 8.71 -2.90
N LEU A 39 3.42 7.42 -2.64
CA LEU A 39 2.39 6.52 -2.11
C LEU A 39 1.89 6.94 -0.73
N ASN A 40 2.79 7.44 0.13
CA ASN A 40 2.38 7.97 1.44
C ASN A 40 1.57 9.26 1.30
N LYS A 41 1.97 10.18 0.41
CA LYS A 41 1.16 11.37 0.09
C LYS A 41 -0.23 10.98 -0.44
N PHE A 42 -0.30 9.97 -1.30
CA PHE A 42 -1.57 9.46 -1.82
C PHE A 42 -2.43 8.86 -0.70
N LYS A 43 -1.85 8.06 0.19
CA LYS A 43 -2.54 7.55 1.40
C LYS A 43 -3.10 8.69 2.25
N ASP A 44 -2.29 9.72 2.49
CA ASP A 44 -2.71 10.88 3.30
C ASP A 44 -3.84 11.65 2.62
N TYR A 45 -3.78 11.82 1.30
CA TYR A 45 -4.86 12.40 0.50
C TYR A 45 -6.16 11.58 0.62
N LEU A 46 -6.10 10.25 0.48
CA LEU A 46 -7.29 9.39 0.63
C LEU A 46 -7.89 9.51 2.04
N LYS A 47 -7.05 9.59 3.07
CA LYS A 47 -7.47 9.78 4.45
C LYS A 47 -8.15 11.14 4.65
N ASP A 48 -7.57 12.21 4.12
CA ASP A 48 -8.15 13.57 4.16
C ASP A 48 -9.52 13.61 3.49
N LYS A 49 -9.64 13.00 2.31
CA LYS A 49 -10.89 12.93 1.56
C LYS A 49 -11.88 11.89 2.09
N LYS A 50 -11.55 11.17 3.17
CA LYS A 50 -12.34 10.06 3.73
C LYS A 50 -12.71 9.02 2.67
N ILE A 51 -11.85 8.85 1.66
CA ILE A 51 -12.02 7.86 0.60
C ILE A 51 -11.53 6.53 1.18
N SER A 52 -12.47 5.71 1.62
CA SER A 52 -12.20 4.30 1.92
C SER A 52 -11.87 3.57 0.62
N LEU A 53 -10.87 2.69 0.65
CA LEU A 53 -10.58 1.80 -0.48
C LEU A 53 -11.81 0.90 -0.74
N ILE A 54 -12.68 1.24 -1.70
CA ILE A 54 -13.89 0.47 -2.05
C ILE A 54 -13.56 -0.69 -3.01
N TRP A 55 -12.34 -1.21 -2.98
CA TRP A 55 -11.97 -2.41 -3.72
C TRP A 55 -12.03 -3.61 -2.79
N LYS A 56 -13.24 -3.88 -2.28
CA LYS A 56 -13.62 -5.22 -1.82
C LYS A 56 -13.81 -6.08 -3.07
N ILE A 57 -12.72 -6.33 -3.80
CA ILE A 57 -12.80 -7.12 -5.02
C ILE A 57 -13.24 -8.52 -4.60
N SER A 58 -14.37 -8.89 -5.17
CA SER A 58 -15.10 -10.13 -5.12
C SER A 58 -14.31 -11.40 -5.51
N LEU A 59 -13.05 -11.55 -5.12
CA LEU A 59 -12.20 -12.69 -5.53
C LEU A 59 -11.50 -13.41 -4.37
N MET A 60 -12.12 -13.42 -3.18
CA MET A 60 -11.96 -14.57 -2.26
C MET A 60 -12.97 -15.64 -2.69
N LYS A 61 -12.64 -16.40 -3.73
CA LYS A 61 -13.11 -17.77 -4.04
C LYS A 61 -12.75 -18.11 -5.49
N ILE A 62 -11.56 -18.67 -5.68
CA ILE A 62 -11.33 -19.86 -6.51
C ILE A 62 -10.39 -20.74 -5.69
#